data_AF-A0A0U5IM08-F1
#
_entry.id   AF-A0A0U5IM08-F1
#
_cell.length_a   1.000
_cell.length_b   1.000
_cell.length_c   1.000
_cell.angle_alpha   90.00
_cell.angle_beta   90.00
_cell.angle_gamma   90.00
#
_symmetry.space_group_name_H-M   'P 1'
#
loop_
_entity.id
_entity.type
_entity.pdbx_description
1 polymer ?
#
loop_
_entity_poly.entity_id
_entity_poly.type
_entity_poly.pdbx_seq_one_letter_code
_entity_poly.pdbx_strand_id
1 'polypeptide(L)' 'MRDGERLSLPWIEVRSTSTGQHFRLFIDQKVRPGPPVPGRFSPYGLSATATLPWF' A
#
# COMPACT_ATOMS: atom_id res chain seq x y z
N MET A 1 -7.18 22.42 -13.63
CA MET A 1 -7.79 21.67 -12.50
C MET A 1 -7.23 20.26 -12.59
N ARG A 2 -6.44 19.80 -11.61
CA ARG A 2 -6.01 18.38 -11.61
C ARG A 2 -7.14 17.61 -10.96
N ASP A 3 -8.07 17.11 -11.77
CA ASP A 3 -9.06 16.15 -11.34
C ASP A 3 -8.31 14.94 -10.77
N GLY A 4 -8.40 14.77 -9.45
CA GLY A 4 -7.79 13.64 -8.77
C GLY A 4 -8.33 12.36 -9.38
N GLU A 5 -7.45 11.56 -9.96
CA GLU A 5 -7.82 10.25 -10.51
C GLU A 5 -8.50 9.44 -9.39
N ARG A 6 -9.74 9.01 -9.65
CA ARG A 6 -10.48 8.17 -8.69
C ARG A 6 -9.87 6.78 -8.69
N LEU A 7 -8.98 6.52 -7.74
CA LEU A 7 -8.53 5.16 -7.44
C LEU A 7 -9.71 4.37 -6.83
N SER A 8 -10.15 3.32 -7.53
CA SER A 8 -11.11 2.33 -7.03
C SER A 8 -10.46 1.27 -6.12
N LEU A 9 -9.23 1.53 -5.67
CA LEU A 9 -8.48 0.64 -4.79
C LEU A 9 -8.95 0.78 -3.33
N PRO A 10 -8.86 -0.31 -2.55
CA PRO A 10 -9.08 -0.22 -1.12
C PRO A 10 -8.06 0.73 -0.49
N TRP A 11 -8.49 1.45 0.54
CA TRP A 11 -7.66 2.42 1.24
C TRP A 11 -8.00 2.47 2.71
N ILE A 12 -7.05 2.95 3.50
CA ILE A 12 -7.24 3.28 4.91
C ILE A 12 -6.89 4.74 5.15
N GLU A 13 -7.54 5.38 6.12
CA GLU A 13 -7.14 6.70 6.59
C GLU A 13 -6.05 6.56 7.64
N VAL A 14 -4.93 7.24 7.43
CA VAL A 14 -3.80 7.24 8.36
C VAL A 14 -3.60 8.65 8.87
N ARG A 15 -3.50 8.78 10.20
CA ARG A 15 -3.04 10.01 10.85
C ARG A 15 -1.53 9.96 11.01
N SER A 16 -0.83 10.87 10.33
CA SER A 16 0.61 11.01 10.48
C SER A 16 0.95 11.53 11.87
N THR A 17 1.79 10.80 12.62
CA THR A 17 2.24 11.21 13.95
C THR A 17 3.29 12.31 13.91
N SER A 18 4.04 12.43 12.81
CA SER A 18 5.08 13.45 12.65
C SER A 18 4.55 14.79 12.16
N THR A 19 3.50 14.78 11.33
CA THR A 19 2.93 16.02 10.74
C THR A 19 1.51 16.34 11.20
N GLY A 20 0.85 15.42 11.92
CA GLY A 20 -0.54 15.57 12.38
C GLY A 20 -1.59 15.46 11.27
N GLN A 21 -1.18 15.37 10.00
CA GLN A 21 -2.07 15.35 8.85
C GLN A 21 -2.70 13.97 8.62
N HIS A 22 -3.95 13.98 8.18
CA HIS A 22 -4.67 12.78 7.75
C HIS A 22 -4.47 12.59 6.24
N PHE A 23 -4.17 11.37 5.81
CA PHE A 23 -4.07 11.02 4.40
C PHE A 23 -4.64 9.62 4.13
N ARG A 24 -5.03 9.38 2.88
CA ARG A 24 -5.51 8.06 2.44
C ARG A 24 -4.35 7.25 1.87
N LEU A 25 -4.12 6.07 2.44
CA LEU A 25 -3.15 5.11 1.95
C LEU A 25 -3.89 4.05 1.11
N PHE A 26 -3.71 4.11 -0.20
CA PHE A 26 -4.28 3.15 -1.15
C PHE A 26 -3.40 1.91 -1.23
N ILE A 27 -4.02 0.74 -1.26
CA ILE A 27 -3.34 -0.55 -1.26
C ILE A 27 -3.76 -1.32 -2.51
N ASP A 28 -2.79 -1.68 -3.35
CA ASP A 28 -2.99 -2.55 -4.51
C ASP A 28 -2.32 -3.90 -4.22
N GLN A 29 -3.13 -4.88 -3.79
CA GLN A 29 -2.66 -6.24 -3.52
C GLN A 29 -2.93 -7.13 -4.73
N LYS A 30 -1.85 -7.62 -5.33
CA LYS A 30 -1.90 -8.54 -6.46
C LYS A 30 -1.33 -9.89 -6.04
N VAL A 31 -2.11 -10.95 -6.29
CA VAL A 31 -1.62 -12.32 -6.14
C VAL A 31 -0.66 -12.59 -7.30
N ARG A 32 0.59 -12.93 -6.96
CA ARG A 32 1.62 -13.28 -7.95
C ARG A 32 1.95 -14.76 -7.82
N PRO A 33 1.75 -15.58 -8.87
CA PRO A 33 2.22 -16.95 -8.88
C PRO A 33 3.75 -16.98 -8.95
N GLY A 34 4.38 -17.89 -8.20
CA GLY A 34 5.83 -18.09 -8.20
C GLY A 34 6.45 -18.21 -6.82
N PRO A 35 7.77 -18.37 -6.73
CA PRO A 35 8.48 -18.43 -5.46
C PRO A 35 8.40 -17.09 -4.71
N PRO A 36 8.48 -17.09 -3.37
CA PRO A 36 8.52 -15.87 -2.57
C PRO A 36 9.65 -14.94 -3.02
N VAL A 37 9.32 -13.69 -3.30
CA VAL A 37 10.25 -12.61 -3.62
C VAL A 37 10.50 -11.80 -2.35
N PRO A 38 11.76 -11.74 -1.85
CA PRO A 38 12.10 -10.86 -0.74
C PRO A 38 12.12 -9.40 -1.20
N GLY A 39 11.84 -8.47 -0.28
CA GLY A 39 11.88 -7.05 -0.56
C GLY A 39 11.83 -6.22 0.71
N ARG A 40 12.00 -4.90 0.53
CA ARG A 40 11.87 -3.95 1.65
C ARG A 40 10.42 -3.61 1.89
N PHE A 41 10.08 -3.43 3.15
CA PHE A 41 8.78 -2.97 3.59
C PHE A 41 8.91 -1.53 4.09
N SER A 42 7.89 -0.73 3.80
CA SER A 42 7.71 0.57 4.42
C SER A 42 7.37 0.41 5.92
N PRO A 43 7.44 1.49 6.71
CA PRO A 43 7.00 1.47 8.11
C PRO A 43 5.53 1.04 8.31
N TYR A 44 4.72 1.07 7.24
CA TYR A 44 3.34 0.61 7.23
C TYR A 44 3.19 -0.88 6.87
N GLY A 45 4.28 -1.63 6.76
CA GLY A 45 4.25 -3.06 6.43
C GLY A 45 3.88 -3.36 4.97
N LEU A 46 3.92 -2.35 4.09
CA LEU A 46 3.63 -2.52 2.66
C LEU A 46 4.91 -2.54 1.85
N SER A 47 4.96 -3.42 0.84
CA SER A 47 6.02 -3.49 -0.16
C SER A 47 5.44 -3.42 -1.57
N ALA A 48 6.16 -2.76 -2.47
CA ALA A 48 5.81 -2.74 -3.89
C ALA A 48 6.35 -3.97 -4.64
N THR A 49 7.28 -4.73 -4.05
CA THR A 49 8.00 -5.81 -4.73
C THR A 49 8.02 -7.12 -3.96
N ALA A 50 7.95 -7.09 -2.63
CA ALA A 50 7.94 -8.30 -1.82
C ALA A 50 6.61 -9.03 -1.96
N THR A 51 6.65 -10.36 -2.04
CA THR A 51 5.44 -11.20 -2.03
C THR A 51 5.26 -11.85 -0.67
N LEU A 52 4.01 -11.98 -0.23
CA LEU A 52 3.64 -12.70 0.99
C LEU A 52 2.86 -13.97 0.64
N PRO A 53 2.93 -15.02 1.48
CA PRO A 53 2.06 -16.19 1.34
C PRO A 53 0.58 -15.79 1.42
N TRP A 54 -0.24 -16.40 0.58
CA TRP A 54 -1.70 -16.28 0.63
C TRP A 54 -2.29 -17.59 1.16
N PHE A 55 -3.12 -17.53 2.20
CA PHE A 55 -3.73 -18.69 2.88
C PHE A 55 -5.22 -18.49 3.08
#